data_AF-A0A519TNV1-F1
#
_entry.id   AF-A0A519TNV1-F1
#
_cell.length_a   1.000
_cell.length_b   1.000
_cell.length_c   1.000
_cell.angle_alpha   90.00
_cell.angle_beta   90.00
_cell.angle_gamma   90.00
#
_symmetry.space_group_name_H-M   'P 1'
#
loop_
_entity.id
_entity.type
_entity.pdbx_description
1 polymer ?
#
loop_
_entity_poly.entity_id
_entity_poly.type
_entity_poly.pdbx_seq_one_letter_code
_entity_poly.pdbx_strand_id
1 'polypeptide(L)' 'YAIYYKKQNGQNTKKVFKISERIYPGGHQTNILRKQKFVLITTRKFHAGDHQISLIINGAEKELFNFELLP' A
#
# COMPACT_ATOMS: atom_id res chain seq x y z
N TYR A 1 -3.15 -4.34 -2.91
CA TYR A 1 -3.27 -3.15 -2.05
C TYR A 1 -2.52 -2.01 -2.71
N ALA A 2 -2.85 -0.77 -2.37
CA ALA A 2 -2.15 0.41 -2.83
C ALA A 2 -1.45 1.10 -1.67
N ILE A 3 -0.26 1.63 -1.93
CA ILE A 3 0.38 2.63 -1.07
C ILE A 3 0.42 3.93 -1.84
N TYR A 4 0.02 5.00 -1.16
CA TYR A 4 0.08 6.37 -1.61
C TYR A 4 1.34 6.99 -1.04
N TYR A 5 2.41 6.99 -1.85
CA TYR A 5 3.71 7.48 -1.44
C TYR A 5 3.79 9.00 -1.54
N LYS A 6 4.23 9.65 -0.46
CA LYS A 6 4.57 11.07 -0.47
C LYS A 6 5.71 11.36 -1.42
N LYS A 7 5.50 12.32 -2.31
CA LYS A 7 6.52 12.90 -3.20
C LYS A 7 7.15 14.12 -2.55
N GLN A 8 8.28 14.55 -3.11
CA GLN A 8 8.95 15.79 -2.72
C GLN A 8 8.03 17.03 -2.81
N ASN A 9 7.10 17.05 -3.76
CA ASN A 9 6.15 18.15 -3.95
C ASN A 9 4.94 18.10 -2.99
N GLY A 10 4.97 17.23 -1.96
CA GLY A 10 3.91 17.10 -0.96
C GLY A 10 2.69 16.29 -1.39
N GLN A 11 2.58 15.89 -2.65
CA GLN A 11 1.47 15.07 -3.12
C GLN A 11 1.72 13.59 -2.86
N ASN A 12 0.65 12.85 -2.54
CA ASN A 12 0.70 11.41 -2.41
C ASN A 12 0.38 10.73 -3.75
N THR A 13 1.18 9.73 -4.13
CA THR A 13 1.05 9.01 -5.41
C THR A 13 0.79 7.54 -5.23
N LYS A 14 -0.26 7.06 -5.89
CA LYS A 14 -0.70 5.67 -5.82
C LYS A 14 0.29 4.73 -6.49
N LYS A 15 0.71 3.70 -5.76
CA LYS A 15 1.36 2.51 -6.31
C LYS A 15 0.64 1.26 -5.86
N VAL A 16 0.19 0.48 -6.83
CA VAL A 16 -0.54 -0.78 -6.62
C VAL A 16 0.45 -1.96 -6.52
N PHE A 17 0.23 -2.81 -5.52
CA PHE A 17 0.96 -4.06 -5.29
C PHE A 17 -0.01 -5.24 -5.33
N LYS A 18 0.36 -6.29 -6.08
CA LYS A 18 -0.39 -7.55 -6.13
C LYS A 18 -0.34 -8.25 -4.77
N ILE A 19 -1.48 -8.73 -4.29
CA ILE A 19 -1.58 -9.57 -3.09
C ILE A 19 -1.58 -11.04 -3.51
N SER A 20 -2.63 -11.43 -4.23
CA SER A 20 -2.84 -12.77 -4.77
C SER A 20 -3.88 -12.69 -5.88
N GLU A 21 -3.93 -13.73 -6.72
CA GLU A 21 -4.96 -13.93 -7.73
C GLU A 21 -5.41 -15.38 -7.61
N ARG A 22 -6.55 -15.60 -6.96
CA ARG A 22 -7.12 -16.92 -6.69
C ARG A 22 -8.60 -16.80 -6.37
N ILE A 23 -9.32 -17.89 -6.54
CA ILE A 23 -10.72 -18.02 -6.17
C ILE A 23 -10.81 -18.28 -4.66
N TYR A 24 -11.66 -17.53 -3.98
CA TYR A 24 -11.98 -17.72 -2.56
C TYR A 24 -13.36 -18.37 -2.44
N PRO A 25 -13.48 -19.56 -1.82
CA PRO A 25 -14.79 -20.16 -1.56
C PRO A 25 -15.64 -19.29 -0.64
N GLY A 26 -16.97 -19.40 -0.79
CA GLY A 26 -17.91 -18.72 0.10
C GLY A 26 -17.70 -19.11 1.57
N GLY A 27 -17.79 -18.14 2.47
CA GLY A 27 -17.58 -18.35 3.92
C GLY A 27 -16.12 -18.58 4.33
N HIS A 28 -15.18 -18.62 3.39
CA HIS A 28 -13.78 -18.85 3.70
C HIS A 28 -13.12 -17.58 4.25
N GLN A 29 -12.55 -17.65 5.45
CA GLN A 29 -11.71 -16.59 5.99
C GLN A 29 -10.26 -16.81 5.56
N THR A 30 -9.55 -15.75 5.20
CA THR A 30 -8.14 -15.84 4.84
C THR A 30 -7.35 -14.73 5.49
N ASN A 31 -6.35 -15.13 6.27
CA ASN A 31 -5.36 -14.20 6.80
C ASN A 31 -4.30 -13.91 5.75
N ILE A 32 -3.97 -12.64 5.55
CA ILE A 32 -2.99 -12.18 4.58
C ILE A 32 -1.95 -11.34 5.33
N LEU A 33 -0.75 -11.89 5.48
CA LEU A 33 0.39 -11.16 6.03
C LEU A 33 1.33 -10.71 4.90
N ARG A 34 1.55 -9.39 4.78
CA ARG A 34 2.48 -8.81 3.81
C ARG A 34 3.38 -7.80 4.51
N LYS A 35 4.68 -7.87 4.23
CA LYS A 35 5.66 -6.88 4.69
C LYS A 35 6.04 -5.98 3.52
N GLN A 36 5.82 -4.67 3.67
CA GLN A 36 6.32 -3.68 2.74
C GLN A 36 7.58 -3.03 3.31
N LYS A 37 8.68 -3.07 2.55
CA LYS A 37 9.93 -2.41 2.95
C LYS A 37 9.90 -0.94 2.51
N PHE A 38 10.27 -0.05 3.44
CA PHE A 38 10.60 1.35 3.22
C PHE A 38 12.10 1.52 3.39
N VAL A 39 12.87 0.86 2.53
CA VAL A 39 14.34 0.92 2.56
C VAL A 39 14.79 1.66 1.31
N LEU A 40 15.71 2.60 1.47
CA LEU A 40 16.33 3.30 0.34
C LEU A 40 16.97 2.27 -0.59
N ILE A 41 16.36 2.12 -1.76
CA ILE A 41 16.96 1.40 -2.89
C ILE A 41 17.41 2.45 -3.91
N THR A 42 18.39 2.09 -4.74
CA THR A 42 19.08 3.00 -5.68
C THR A 42 18.15 3.88 -6.52
N THR A 43 16.92 3.42 -6.80
CA THR A 43 15.98 4.09 -7.70
C THR A 43 14.79 4.77 -7.00
N ARG A 44 14.67 4.71 -5.66
CA ARG A 44 13.53 5.27 -4.93
C ARG A 44 13.96 6.00 -3.66
N LYS A 45 13.71 7.30 -3.63
CA LYS A 45 13.73 8.12 -2.42
C LYS A 45 12.35 8.09 -1.77
N PHE A 46 12.28 7.73 -0.50
CA PHE A 46 11.07 7.88 0.30
C PHE A 46 11.15 9.21 1.06
N HIS A 47 10.05 9.96 1.05
CA HIS A 47 9.94 11.22 1.77
C HIS A 47 9.23 10.98 3.09
N ALA A 48 9.80 11.47 4.19
CA ALA A 48 9.16 11.41 5.51
C ALA A 48 7.84 12.20 5.53
N GLY A 49 6.96 11.86 6.47
CA GLY A 49 5.64 12.48 6.65
C GLY A 49 4.49 11.54 6.30
N ASP A 50 3.35 12.11 5.92
CA ASP A 50 2.11 11.37 5.68
C ASP A 50 2.17 10.49 4.42
N HIS A 51 1.80 9.23 4.58
CA HIS A 51 1.53 8.28 3.50
C HIS A 51 0.18 7.64 3.76
N GLN A 52 -0.37 6.97 2.76
CA GLN A 52 -1.65 6.27 2.90
C GLN A 52 -1.58 4.86 2.34
N ILE A 53 -2.41 3.96 2.87
CA ILE A 53 -2.57 2.60 2.39
C ILE A 53 -4.05 2.28 2.20
N SER A 54 -4.38 1.53 1.15
CA SER A 54 -5.73 1.02 0.93
C SER A 54 -5.70 -0.41 0.39
N LEU A 55 -6.72 -1.20 0.77
CA LEU A 55 -6.99 -2.51 0.20
C LEU A 55 -7.73 -2.38 -1.13
N ILE A 56 -7.36 -3.21 -2.10
CA ILE A 56 -8.06 -3.30 -3.39
C ILE A 56 -8.49 -4.75 -3.55
N ILE A 57 -9.80 -4.98 -3.66
CA ILE A 57 -10.42 -6.30 -3.78
C ILE A 57 -11.33 -6.26 -5.00
N ASN A 58 -11.12 -7.15 -5.97
CA ASN A 58 -11.87 -7.20 -7.22
C ASN A 58 -11.92 -5.83 -7.96
N GLY A 59 -10.81 -5.10 -7.95
CA GLY A 59 -10.70 -3.76 -8.55
C GLY A 59 -11.30 -2.63 -7.72
N ALA A 60 -12.13 -2.93 -6.72
CA ALA A 60 -12.70 -1.93 -5.82
C ALA A 60 -11.72 -1.54 -4.72
N GLU A 61 -11.39 -0.25 -4.67
CA GLU A 61 -10.60 0.34 -3.60
C GLU A 61 -11.44 0.51 -2.34
N LYS A 62 -10.82 0.24 -1.19
CA LYS A 62 -11.42 0.39 0.13
C LYS A 62 -10.91 1.67 0.80
N GLU A 63 -11.28 1.85 2.06
CA GLU A 63 -10.88 3.01 2.86
C GLU A 63 -9.36 3.23 2.86
N LEU A 64 -8.98 4.50 2.91
CA LEU A 64 -7.60 4.93 3.05
C LEU A 64 -7.25 5.02 4.53
N PHE A 65 -6.12 4.42 4.88
CA PHE A 65 -5.53 4.52 6.21
C PHE A 65 -4.27 5.35 6.12
N ASN A 66 -4.18 6.37 6.96
CA ASN A 66 -2.99 7.22 7.03
C ASN A 66 -1.95 6.59 7.95
N PHE A 67 -0.68 6.75 7.60
CA PHE A 67 0.45 6.46 8.47
C PHE A 67 1.57 7.45 8.22
N GLU A 68 2.41 7.65 9.22
CA GLU A 68 3.55 8.56 9.11
C GLU A 68 4.83 7.76 8.90
N LEU A 69 5.59 8.12 7.87
CA LEU A 69 6.95 7.63 7.67
C LEU A 69 7.91 8.55 8.42
N LEU A 70 8.54 8.01 9.46
CA LEU A 70 9.58 8.71 10.22
C LEU A 70 10.90 8.81 9.42
N PRO A 71 11.77 9.78 9.75
CA PRO A 71 13.07 9.96 9.10
C PRO A 71 14.00 8.75 9.20
#